data_AF-A0A2N5A385-F1
#
_entry.id   AF-A0A2N5A385-F1
#
_cell.length_a   1.000
_cell.length_b   1.000
_cell.length_c   1.000
_cell.angle_alpha   90.00
_cell.angle_beta   90.00
_cell.angle_gamma   90.00
#
_symmetry.space_group_name_H-M   'P 1'
#
loop_
_entity.id
_entity.type
_entity.pdbx_description
1 polymer ?
#
loop_
_entity_poly.entity_id
_entity_poly.type
_entity_poly.pdbx_seq_one_letter_code
_entity_poly.pdbx_strand_id
1 'polypeptide(L)'
;SEVTGTKDQHSAAKVGDYVFGLSLKGRYKDQPVTGNGKIGGMLALRSASTPFPLQGDFHSGNTRVAFSGTVSDPLNVGGIDLRLKFAGDSLRDLYDLTGVLLPETPSFSTDGRLRADFKQKNRMRFDYQDFNGRIGDSDIHGSLTYTTGKPRPKLSGDMESKQLRLADLGPLIGVDSGKGTKKGAERQA
;
A
#
# COMPACT_ATOMS: atom_id res chain seq x y z
N SER A 1 -0.19 30.99 3.69
CA SER A 1 0.58 30.72 4.92
C SER A 1 1.49 29.56 4.66
N GLU A 2 2.76 29.88 4.44
CA GLU A 2 3.83 28.95 4.11
C GLU A 2 4.37 28.39 5.44
N VAL A 3 4.39 27.06 5.59
CA VAL A 3 4.94 26.40 6.79
C VAL A 3 6.29 25.82 6.39
N THR A 4 7.35 26.56 6.68
CA THR A 4 8.74 26.11 6.58
C THR A 4 9.06 25.19 7.75
N GLY A 5 9.29 23.90 7.46
CA GLY A 5 9.78 22.91 8.42
C GLY A 5 11.30 23.04 8.63
N THR A 6 11.68 23.13 9.90
CA THR A 6 13.04 23.20 10.43
C THR A 6 13.89 21.96 10.08
N LYS A 7 15.17 22.20 9.80
CA LYS A 7 16.21 21.21 9.50
C LYS A 7 16.60 20.42 10.75
N ASP A 8 16.40 19.10 10.72
CA ASP A 8 17.20 18.16 11.52
C ASP A 8 18.27 17.52 10.63
N GLN A 9 19.51 17.62 11.09
CA GLN A 9 20.71 17.13 10.42
C GLN A 9 21.01 15.69 10.81
N HIS A 10 20.67 14.73 9.96
CA HIS A 10 21.40 13.47 9.83
C HIS A 10 21.44 13.09 8.35
N SER A 11 22.63 12.78 7.85
CA SER A 11 22.99 12.60 6.44
C SER A 11 22.00 11.74 5.63
N ALA A 12 21.02 12.40 5.03
CA ALA A 12 20.14 11.86 4.01
C ALA A 12 20.41 12.66 2.72
N ALA A 13 20.54 11.97 1.58
CA ALA A 13 20.58 12.61 0.29
C ALA A 13 19.43 13.64 0.20
N LYS A 14 19.74 14.90 -0.13
CA LYS A 14 18.74 15.97 -0.16
C LYS A 14 17.62 15.56 -1.12
N VAL A 15 16.46 15.27 -0.56
CA VAL A 15 15.23 15.00 -1.32
C VAL A 15 14.89 16.28 -2.08
N GLY A 16 14.61 16.17 -3.38
CA GLY A 16 14.22 17.34 -4.18
C GLY A 16 12.90 17.95 -3.70
N ASP A 17 12.61 19.18 -4.09
CA ASP A 17 11.32 19.83 -3.79
C ASP A 17 10.20 19.27 -4.70
N TYR A 18 8.96 19.31 -4.20
CA TYR A 18 7.76 19.06 -5.02
C TYR A 18 7.50 20.27 -5.92
N VAL A 19 7.50 20.08 -7.24
CA VAL A 19 7.39 21.18 -8.21
C VAL A 19 6.11 21.09 -9.05
N PHE A 20 5.56 19.88 -9.24
CA PHE A 20 4.39 19.68 -10.09
C PHE A 20 3.23 19.06 -9.33
N GLY A 21 2.03 19.59 -9.57
CA GLY A 21 0.76 19.01 -9.14
C GLY A 21 0.12 18.18 -10.26
N LEU A 22 -0.53 17.08 -9.88
CA LEU A 22 -1.20 16.14 -10.78
C LEU A 22 -2.63 15.92 -10.31
N SER A 23 -3.55 15.78 -11.26
CA SER A 23 -4.94 15.32 -11.04
C SER A 23 -5.19 14.12 -11.94
N LEU A 24 -5.73 13.04 -11.37
CA LEU A 24 -6.03 11.79 -12.05
C LEU A 24 -7.55 11.55 -12.03
N LYS A 25 -8.12 11.26 -13.20
CA LYS A 25 -9.47 10.72 -13.37
C LYS A 25 -9.40 9.66 -14.47
N GLY A 26 -9.81 8.44 -14.17
CA GLY A 26 -9.71 7.34 -15.13
C GLY A 26 -10.36 6.07 -14.62
N ARG A 27 -9.96 4.94 -15.21
CA ARG A 27 -10.41 3.61 -14.81
C ARG A 27 -9.20 2.67 -14.70
N TYR A 28 -9.18 1.81 -13.70
CA TYR A 28 -8.18 0.76 -13.51
C TYR A 28 -8.92 -0.53 -13.18
N LYS A 29 -8.69 -1.61 -13.96
CA LYS A 29 -9.44 -2.88 -13.84
C LYS A 29 -10.96 -2.67 -13.70
N ASP A 30 -11.53 -1.83 -14.58
CA ASP A 30 -12.94 -1.44 -14.57
C ASP A 30 -13.48 -0.72 -13.33
N GLN A 31 -12.62 -0.36 -12.38
CA GLN A 31 -12.96 0.50 -11.25
C GLN A 31 -12.62 1.96 -11.58
N PRO A 32 -13.55 2.92 -11.33
CA PRO A 32 -13.26 4.33 -11.49
C PRO A 32 -12.18 4.75 -10.49
N VAL A 33 -11.13 5.39 -10.98
CA VAL A 33 -10.03 5.92 -10.16
C VAL A 33 -10.01 7.43 -10.24
N THR A 34 -9.95 8.08 -9.09
CA THR A 34 -9.77 9.53 -8.98
C THR A 34 -8.70 9.84 -7.95
N GLY A 35 -8.01 10.97 -8.09
CA GLY A 35 -7.03 11.38 -7.09
C GLY A 35 -6.19 12.55 -7.50
N ASN A 36 -5.36 13.00 -6.57
CA ASN A 36 -4.42 14.09 -6.78
C ASN A 36 -3.03 13.67 -6.31
N GLY A 37 -2.00 14.31 -6.84
CA GLY A 37 -0.63 14.04 -6.44
C GLY A 37 0.31 15.21 -6.64
N LYS A 38 1.50 15.08 -6.10
CA LYS A 38 2.62 15.99 -6.28
C LYS A 38 3.87 15.21 -6.59
N ILE A 39 4.68 15.70 -7.51
CA ILE A 39 5.95 15.07 -7.88
C ILE A 39 7.08 16.10 -7.93
N GLY A 40 8.30 15.60 -7.84
CA GLY A 40 9.51 16.40 -7.96
C GLY A 40 9.67 17.07 -9.32
N GLY A 41 10.53 18.09 -9.37
CA GLY A 41 10.87 18.76 -10.63
C GLY A 41 11.50 17.79 -11.65
N MET A 42 11.18 17.95 -12.94
CA MET A 42 11.73 17.11 -14.03
C MET A 42 13.26 17.13 -14.12
N LEU A 43 13.91 18.17 -13.59
CA LEU A 43 15.38 18.22 -13.48
C LEU A 43 15.91 17.11 -12.57
N ALA A 44 15.18 16.77 -11.50
CA ALA A 44 15.54 15.69 -10.59
C ALA A 44 15.47 14.29 -11.25
N LEU A 45 14.78 14.15 -12.39
CA LEU A 45 14.75 12.89 -13.15
C LEU A 45 16.10 12.56 -13.81
N ARG A 46 16.97 13.56 -14.05
CA ARG A 46 18.26 13.33 -14.74
C ARG A 46 19.35 12.77 -13.83
N SER A 47 19.13 12.79 -12.51
CA SER A 47 20.09 12.31 -11.53
C SER A 47 19.70 10.92 -11.05
N ALA A 48 20.51 9.91 -11.36
CA ALA A 48 20.33 8.56 -10.83
C ALA A 48 20.56 8.47 -9.31
N SER A 49 21.26 9.46 -8.72
CA SER A 49 21.64 9.48 -7.31
C SER A 49 20.71 10.31 -6.42
N THR A 50 19.81 11.11 -7.00
CA THR A 50 18.88 11.95 -6.23
C THR A 50 17.53 11.26 -6.09
N PRO A 51 17.06 10.96 -4.86
CA PRO A 51 15.71 10.43 -4.65
C PRO A 51 14.66 11.39 -5.21
N PHE A 52 13.79 10.87 -6.08
CA PHE A 52 12.73 11.63 -6.73
C PHE A 52 11.49 11.64 -5.83
N PRO A 53 11.03 12.80 -5.33
CA PRO A 53 9.91 12.88 -4.40
C PRO A 53 8.57 12.68 -5.10
N LEU A 54 7.66 11.96 -4.45
CA LEU A 54 6.27 11.79 -4.88
C LEU A 54 5.33 11.79 -3.67
N GLN A 55 4.12 12.26 -3.90
CA GLN A 55 3.00 12.21 -2.97
C GLN A 55 1.72 12.00 -3.77
N GLY A 56 0.77 11.27 -3.22
CA GLY A 56 -0.53 11.16 -3.84
C GLY A 56 -1.60 10.64 -2.90
N ASP A 57 -2.85 10.87 -3.30
CA ASP A 57 -4.06 10.44 -2.62
C ASP A 57 -5.09 10.05 -3.68
N PHE A 58 -5.40 8.76 -3.72
CA PHE A 58 -6.18 8.13 -4.76
C PHE A 58 -7.32 7.31 -4.17
N HIS A 59 -8.44 7.30 -4.87
CA HIS A 59 -9.64 6.54 -4.53
C HIS A 59 -10.02 5.66 -5.72
N SER A 60 -10.33 4.40 -5.43
CA SER A 60 -10.82 3.40 -6.39
C SER A 60 -11.93 2.60 -5.73
N GLY A 61 -13.18 2.84 -6.16
CA GLY A 61 -14.35 2.30 -5.45
C GLY A 61 -14.32 2.69 -3.97
N ASN A 62 -14.30 1.69 -3.09
CA ASN A 62 -14.28 1.87 -1.62
C ASN A 62 -12.85 1.88 -1.06
N THR A 63 -11.83 1.75 -1.90
CA THR A 63 -10.42 1.75 -1.49
C THR A 63 -9.81 3.14 -1.62
N ARG A 64 -9.13 3.61 -0.59
CA ARG A 64 -8.28 4.81 -0.60
C ARG A 64 -6.82 4.43 -0.37
N VAL A 65 -5.95 5.03 -1.16
CA VAL A 65 -4.50 4.90 -1.07
C VAL A 65 -3.89 6.29 -0.99
N ALA A 66 -3.21 6.57 0.11
CA ALA A 66 -2.43 7.80 0.26
C ALA A 66 -0.96 7.46 0.53
N PHE A 67 -0.04 8.14 -0.14
CA PHE A 67 1.37 7.92 0.04
C PHE A 67 2.19 9.20 -0.06
N SER A 68 3.37 9.18 0.55
CA SER A 68 4.41 10.21 0.39
C SER A 68 5.78 9.56 0.55
N GLY A 69 6.73 9.91 -0.30
CA GLY A 69 8.10 9.42 -0.18
C GLY A 69 8.89 9.63 -1.45
N THR A 70 9.75 8.68 -1.79
CA THR A 70 10.70 8.82 -2.89
C THR A 70 10.84 7.57 -3.74
N VAL A 71 11.21 7.77 -5.01
CA VAL A 71 11.70 6.75 -5.94
C VAL A 71 13.21 6.93 -6.11
N SER A 72 13.97 5.86 -6.04
CA SER A 72 15.39 5.85 -6.40
C SER A 72 15.56 5.53 -7.88
N ASP A 73 16.59 6.11 -8.52
CA ASP A 73 16.85 5.98 -9.97
C ASP A 73 15.57 6.12 -10.82
N PRO A 74 14.97 7.32 -10.86
CA PRO A 74 13.61 7.51 -11.40
C PRO A 74 13.45 7.15 -12.88
N LEU A 75 14.52 7.14 -13.67
CA LEU A 75 14.47 6.72 -15.08
C LEU A 75 14.32 5.21 -15.24
N ASN A 76 14.88 4.43 -14.31
CA ASN A 76 14.79 2.96 -14.33
C ASN A 76 13.85 2.41 -13.26
N VAL A 77 13.31 3.27 -12.40
CA VAL A 77 12.52 2.94 -11.21
C VAL A 77 13.29 1.94 -10.35
N GLY A 78 14.47 2.33 -9.86
CA GLY A 78 15.35 1.44 -9.09
C GLY A 78 14.73 0.91 -7.79
N GLY A 79 13.82 1.66 -7.17
CA GLY A 79 13.14 1.26 -5.94
C GLY A 79 12.25 2.37 -5.37
N ILE A 80 11.51 2.05 -4.33
CA ILE A 80 10.63 2.97 -3.60
C ILE A 80 10.89 2.95 -2.09
N ASP A 81 10.66 4.09 -1.46
CA ASP A 81 10.58 4.25 -0.02
C ASP A 81 9.46 5.24 0.30
N LEU A 82 8.33 4.72 0.77
CA LEU A 82 7.07 5.45 0.91
C LEU A 82 6.51 5.29 2.33
N ARG A 83 6.00 6.35 2.94
CA ARG A 83 4.92 6.22 3.93
C ARG A 83 3.63 5.96 3.18
N LEU A 84 2.92 4.92 3.53
CA LEU A 84 1.79 4.39 2.80
C LEU A 84 0.63 4.13 3.75
N LYS A 85 -0.52 4.70 3.38
CA LYS A 85 -1.80 4.54 4.05
C LYS A 85 -2.79 3.85 3.13
N PHE A 86 -3.40 2.78 3.62
CA PHE A 86 -4.50 2.09 2.96
C PHE A 86 -5.74 2.18 3.82
N ALA A 87 -6.90 2.31 3.18
CA ALA A 87 -8.18 2.13 3.83
C ALA A 87 -9.19 1.57 2.83
N GLY A 88 -10.11 0.74 3.31
CA GLY A 88 -11.20 0.22 2.49
C GLY A 88 -12.18 -0.61 3.30
N ASP A 89 -13.22 -1.10 2.63
CA ASP A 89 -14.29 -1.85 3.28
C ASP A 89 -13.94 -3.33 3.52
N SER A 90 -13.00 -3.88 2.74
CA SER A 90 -12.51 -5.24 2.89
C SER A 90 -11.08 -5.37 2.36
N LEU A 91 -10.23 -6.16 3.04
CA LEU A 91 -8.89 -6.49 2.54
C LEU A 91 -8.93 -7.17 1.17
N ARG A 92 -10.02 -7.86 0.81
CA ARG A 92 -10.21 -8.45 -0.52
C ARG A 92 -10.06 -7.40 -1.63
N ASP A 93 -10.51 -6.18 -1.41
CA ASP A 93 -10.51 -5.11 -2.42
C ASP A 93 -9.09 -4.69 -2.81
N LEU A 94 -8.08 -5.00 -1.98
CA LEU A 94 -6.67 -4.78 -2.32
C LEU A 94 -6.15 -5.72 -3.40
N TYR A 95 -6.85 -6.81 -3.73
CA TYR A 95 -6.42 -7.73 -4.79
C TYR A 95 -6.28 -7.01 -6.13
N ASP A 96 -7.20 -6.11 -6.45
CA ASP A 96 -7.16 -5.37 -7.71
C ASP A 96 -5.93 -4.47 -7.77
N LEU A 97 -5.52 -3.87 -6.65
CA LEU A 97 -4.34 -3.01 -6.59
C LEU A 97 -3.02 -3.79 -6.52
N THR A 98 -2.97 -4.86 -5.72
CA THR A 98 -1.71 -5.51 -5.30
C THR A 98 -1.47 -6.87 -5.95
N GLY A 99 -2.52 -7.51 -6.46
CA GLY A 99 -2.49 -8.89 -6.95
C GLY A 99 -2.37 -9.94 -5.85
N VAL A 100 -2.45 -9.55 -4.57
CA VAL A 100 -2.40 -10.47 -3.42
C VAL A 100 -3.82 -10.87 -3.04
N LEU A 101 -4.10 -12.18 -3.06
CA LEU A 101 -5.37 -12.72 -2.59
C LEU A 101 -5.41 -12.58 -1.06
N LEU A 102 -6.20 -11.62 -0.60
CA LEU A 102 -6.50 -11.41 0.80
C LEU A 102 -7.97 -11.78 1.06
N PRO A 103 -8.30 -12.25 2.27
CA PRO A 103 -9.67 -12.66 2.56
C PRO A 103 -10.60 -11.47 2.69
N GLU A 104 -11.90 -11.78 2.67
CA GLU A 104 -12.93 -10.83 3.07
C GLU A 104 -12.77 -10.46 4.54
N THR A 105 -12.85 -9.17 4.85
CA THR A 105 -12.79 -8.66 6.22
C THR A 105 -13.81 -7.55 6.41
N PRO A 106 -14.10 -7.15 7.66
CA PRO A 106 -14.63 -5.82 7.94
C PRO A 106 -13.71 -4.72 7.40
N SER A 107 -14.18 -3.46 7.49
CA SER A 107 -13.41 -2.31 7.06
C SER A 107 -12.04 -2.27 7.74
N PHE A 108 -11.04 -1.89 6.96
CA PHE A 108 -9.66 -1.89 7.42
C PHE A 108 -9.01 -0.54 7.14
N SER A 109 -7.96 -0.25 7.91
CA SER A 109 -7.04 0.84 7.61
C SER A 109 -5.65 0.50 8.11
N THR A 110 -4.62 0.88 7.38
CA THR A 110 -3.22 0.72 7.79
C THR A 110 -2.40 1.95 7.41
N ASP A 111 -1.33 2.19 8.16
CA ASP A 111 -0.34 3.23 7.93
C ASP A 111 1.04 2.68 8.29
N GLY A 112 1.97 2.68 7.36
CA GLY A 112 3.29 2.05 7.53
C GLY A 112 4.28 2.51 6.48
N ARG A 113 5.51 2.01 6.54
CA ARG A 113 6.56 2.33 5.57
C ARG A 113 6.73 1.20 4.56
N LEU A 114 6.49 1.46 3.29
CA LEU A 114 6.72 0.51 2.20
C LEU A 114 8.08 0.77 1.55
N ARG A 115 8.93 -0.26 1.48
CA ARG A 115 10.19 -0.27 0.74
C ARG A 115 10.21 -1.39 -0.28
N ALA A 116 10.73 -1.11 -1.46
CA ALA A 116 11.00 -2.14 -2.46
C ALA A 116 12.19 -1.75 -3.33
N ASP A 117 12.98 -2.74 -3.74
CA ASP A 117 14.03 -2.60 -4.75
C ASP A 117 13.59 -3.38 -6.00
N PHE A 118 13.65 -2.73 -7.15
CA PHE A 118 13.16 -3.26 -8.42
C PHE A 118 14.29 -3.62 -9.40
N LYS A 119 15.56 -3.57 -8.96
CA LYS A 119 16.72 -3.96 -9.79
C LYS A 119 16.70 -5.45 -10.13
N GLN A 120 16.06 -6.28 -9.29
CA GLN A 120 15.88 -7.70 -9.54
C GLN A 120 14.63 -7.97 -10.41
N LYS A 121 14.84 -8.26 -11.69
CA LYS A 121 13.74 -8.42 -12.68
C LYS A 121 12.80 -9.62 -12.43
N ASN A 122 13.27 -10.68 -11.77
CA ASN A 122 12.54 -11.95 -11.65
C ASN A 122 11.95 -12.22 -10.25
N ARG A 123 12.20 -11.33 -9.29
CA ARG A 123 11.76 -11.45 -7.91
C ARG A 123 11.70 -10.06 -7.30
N MET A 124 10.50 -9.54 -7.11
CA MET A 124 10.29 -8.25 -6.46
C MET A 124 9.98 -8.52 -4.98
N ARG A 125 10.67 -7.81 -4.10
CA ARG A 125 10.44 -7.85 -2.65
C ARG A 125 9.90 -6.51 -2.20
N PHE A 126 8.80 -6.57 -1.48
CA PHE A 126 8.13 -5.43 -0.87
C PHE A 126 8.12 -5.63 0.64
N ASP A 127 8.73 -4.71 1.37
CA ASP A 127 8.79 -4.70 2.83
C ASP A 127 7.88 -3.58 3.35
N TYR A 128 6.77 -3.95 3.98
CA TYR A 128 5.86 -3.05 4.66
C TYR A 128 6.15 -3.10 6.16
N GLN A 129 6.82 -2.06 6.66
CA GLN A 129 7.46 -1.99 7.96
C GLN A 129 6.70 -1.06 8.89
N ASP A 130 6.79 -1.35 10.19
CA ASP A 130 6.28 -0.53 11.29
C ASP A 130 4.84 -0.07 11.03
N PHE A 131 4.02 -0.96 10.47
CA PHE A 131 2.66 -0.61 10.13
C PHE A 131 1.81 -0.66 11.39
N ASN A 132 0.88 0.29 11.47
CA ASN A 132 -0.19 0.32 12.46
C ASN A 132 -1.51 0.31 11.70
N GLY A 133 -2.47 -0.46 12.18
CA GLY A 133 -3.74 -0.59 11.49
C GLY A 133 -4.83 -1.21 12.33
N ARG A 134 -5.99 -1.32 11.70
CA ARG A 134 -7.19 -1.94 12.25
C ARG A 134 -7.92 -2.74 11.18
N ILE A 135 -8.55 -3.81 11.59
CA ILE A 135 -9.53 -4.58 10.81
C ILE A 135 -10.77 -4.72 11.69
N GLY A 136 -11.86 -4.04 11.32
CA GLY A 136 -13.02 -3.89 12.18
C GLY A 136 -12.63 -3.29 13.54
N ASP A 137 -12.89 -4.05 14.61
CA ASP A 137 -12.56 -3.63 15.98
C ASP A 137 -11.25 -4.25 16.48
N SER A 138 -10.50 -4.96 15.63
CA SER A 138 -9.19 -5.52 15.97
C SER A 138 -8.08 -4.58 15.54
N ASP A 139 -7.11 -4.31 16.41
CA ASP A 139 -5.87 -3.62 16.05
C ASP A 139 -4.83 -4.61 15.51
N ILE A 140 -4.06 -4.16 14.53
CA ILE A 140 -2.97 -4.93 13.92
C ILE A 140 -1.74 -4.06 13.75
N HIS A 141 -0.57 -4.59 14.10
CA HIS A 141 0.70 -3.89 13.94
C HIS A 141 1.81 -4.87 13.63
N GLY A 142 2.89 -4.39 13.02
CA GLY A 142 4.07 -5.22 12.77
C GLY A 142 4.74 -4.93 11.44
N SER A 143 5.24 -5.99 10.80
CA SER A 143 5.94 -5.90 9.51
C SER A 143 5.62 -7.09 8.62
N LEU A 144 5.41 -6.82 7.33
CA LEU A 144 5.12 -7.82 6.30
C LEU A 144 6.12 -7.71 5.15
N THR A 145 6.57 -8.85 4.66
CA THR A 145 7.33 -8.99 3.42
C THR A 145 6.50 -9.75 2.40
N TYR A 146 6.26 -9.12 1.26
CA TYR A 146 5.71 -9.77 0.08
C TYR A 146 6.81 -10.00 -0.96
N THR A 147 6.95 -11.23 -1.44
CA THR A 147 7.92 -11.60 -2.48
C THR A 147 7.20 -12.24 -3.67
N THR A 148 7.37 -11.67 -4.86
CA THR A 148 6.83 -12.20 -6.12
C THR A 148 7.75 -13.25 -6.74
N GLY A 149 7.24 -14.01 -7.71
CA GLY A 149 8.02 -14.93 -8.53
C GLY A 149 7.67 -16.41 -8.36
N LYS A 150 8.46 -17.28 -8.99
CA LYS A 150 8.26 -18.74 -8.99
C LYS A 150 8.81 -19.41 -7.71
N PRO A 151 8.21 -20.52 -7.23
CA PRO A 151 7.05 -21.23 -7.82
C PRO A 151 5.69 -20.61 -7.50
N ARG A 152 5.60 -19.76 -6.47
CA ARG A 152 4.41 -18.99 -6.10
C ARG A 152 4.82 -17.76 -5.29
N PRO A 153 4.04 -16.67 -5.32
CA PRO A 153 4.26 -15.54 -4.44
C PRO A 153 4.15 -15.94 -2.97
N LYS A 154 4.85 -15.21 -2.10
CA LYS A 154 4.86 -15.44 -0.65
C LYS A 154 4.65 -14.13 0.10
N LEU A 155 3.68 -14.12 1.00
CA LEU A 155 3.50 -13.09 2.03
C LEU A 155 3.91 -13.71 3.37
N SER A 156 4.78 -13.03 4.12
CA SER A 156 5.23 -13.48 5.45
C SER A 156 5.61 -12.29 6.32
N GLY A 157 5.50 -12.42 7.63
CA GLY A 157 5.93 -11.38 8.55
C GLY A 157 5.46 -11.65 9.97
N ASP A 158 5.73 -10.70 10.84
CA ASP A 158 5.36 -10.72 12.25
C ASP A 158 4.27 -9.67 12.48
N MET A 159 3.21 -10.08 13.17
CA MET A 159 2.08 -9.23 13.49
C MET A 159 1.70 -9.40 14.97
N GLU A 160 1.43 -8.28 15.62
CA GLU A 160 0.94 -8.19 16.99
C GLU A 160 -0.44 -7.51 17.01
N SER A 161 -1.23 -7.85 18.02
CA SER A 161 -2.53 -7.25 18.29
C SER A 161 -2.74 -7.18 19.80
N LYS A 162 -3.18 -6.02 20.31
CA LYS A 162 -3.54 -5.87 21.73
C LYS A 162 -5.00 -6.28 21.97
N GLN A 163 -5.86 -6.05 21.00
CA GLN A 163 -7.26 -6.44 20.98
C GLN A 163 -7.54 -7.22 19.69
N LEU A 164 -7.72 -8.52 19.87
CA LEU A 164 -8.02 -9.43 18.78
C LEU A 164 -9.45 -9.96 18.91
N ARG A 165 -10.30 -9.68 17.93
CA ARG A 165 -11.61 -10.32 17.82
C ARG A 165 -11.57 -11.41 16.77
N LEU A 166 -11.79 -12.65 17.20
CA LEU A 166 -11.85 -13.80 16.29
C LEU A 166 -12.94 -13.64 15.23
N ALA A 167 -14.02 -12.90 15.52
CA ALA A 167 -15.05 -12.58 14.55
C ALA A 167 -14.55 -11.74 13.36
N ASP A 168 -13.54 -10.89 13.59
CA ASP A 168 -12.96 -10.02 12.55
C ASP A 168 -11.84 -10.74 11.77
N LEU A 169 -11.24 -11.80 12.36
CA LEU A 169 -10.22 -12.64 11.72
C LEU A 169 -10.73 -13.99 11.24
N GLY A 170 -12.04 -14.24 11.30
CA GLY A 170 -12.59 -15.56 10.99
C GLY A 170 -12.05 -16.14 9.68
N PRO A 171 -12.15 -15.38 8.57
CA PRO A 171 -11.66 -15.80 7.26
C PRO A 171 -10.14 -16.00 7.19
N LEU A 172 -9.36 -15.31 8.04
CA LEU A 172 -7.90 -15.43 8.12
C LEU A 172 -7.45 -16.74 8.80
N ILE A 173 -8.28 -17.28 9.70
CA ILE A 173 -8.02 -18.56 10.40
C ILE A 173 -8.84 -19.73 9.83
N GLY A 174 -9.54 -19.52 8.71
CA GLY A 174 -10.33 -20.55 8.04
C GLY A 174 -11.70 -20.85 8.66
N VAL A 175 -12.23 -19.94 9.49
CA VAL A 175 -13.63 -20.01 9.96
C VAL A 175 -14.49 -19.01 9.19
N ASP A 176 -15.73 -19.39 8.86
CA ASP A 176 -16.62 -18.51 8.12
C ASP A 176 -16.92 -17.27 8.99
N SER A 177 -16.57 -16.05 8.53
CA SER A 177 -17.05 -14.84 9.20
C SER A 177 -18.56 -14.85 9.02
N GLY A 178 -19.33 -15.08 10.10
CA GLY A 178 -20.79 -15.20 10.07
C GLY A 178 -21.57 -13.99 9.50
N LYS A 179 -20.90 -13.05 8.83
CA LYS A 179 -21.45 -12.00 7.98
C LYS A 179 -21.09 -12.29 6.51
N GLY A 180 -21.91 -13.06 5.78
CA GLY A 180 -21.84 -12.98 4.30
C GLY A 180 -22.42 -14.11 3.43
N THR A 181 -22.53 -15.35 3.87
CA THR A 181 -22.88 -16.47 2.96
C THR A 181 -24.34 -16.95 3.13
N LYS A 182 -25.30 -16.07 2.85
CA LYS A 182 -26.65 -16.47 2.46
C LYS A 182 -26.98 -15.94 1.05
N LYS A 183 -26.37 -16.56 0.04
CA LYS A 183 -26.97 -16.72 -1.30
C LYS A 183 -26.16 -17.71 -2.12
N GLY A 184 -26.82 -18.77 -2.58
CA GLY A 184 -26.30 -19.66 -3.63
C GLY A 184 -25.95 -21.08 -3.21
N ALA A 185 -26.82 -21.76 -2.45
CA ALA A 185 -26.83 -23.21 -2.42
C ALA A 185 -28.19 -23.71 -2.93
N GLU A 186 -28.40 -23.56 -4.24
CA GLU A 186 -29.41 -24.37 -4.93
C GLU A 186 -28.67 -25.20 -5.97
N ARG A 187 -28.40 -26.44 -5.56
CA ARG A 187 -27.96 -27.53 -6.44
C ARG A 187 -29.09 -27.82 -7.41
N GLN A 188 -28.84 -27.74 -8.71
CA GLN A 188 -29.61 -28.53 -9.67
C GLN A 188 -28.78 -29.76 -10.03
N ALA A 189 -29.40 -30.91 -9.76
CA ALA A 189 -29.00 -32.23 -10.21
C ALA A 189 -29.33 -32.41 -11.70
#